data_AF-A0A9X1II85-F1
#
_entry.id   AF-A0A9X1II85-F1
#
_cell.length_a   1.000
_cell.length_b   1.000
_cell.length_c   1.000
_cell.angle_alpha   90.00
_cell.angle_beta   90.00
_cell.angle_gamma   90.00
#
_symmetry.space_group_name_H-M   'P 1'
#
loop_
_entity.id
_entity.type
_entity.pdbx_description
1 polymer ?
#
loop_
_entity_poly.entity_id
_entity_poly.type
_entity_poly.pdbx_seq_one_letter_code
_entity_poly.pdbx_strand_id
1 'polypeptide(L)'
;MPTAKAAPKPRTRETEAEADDAVSLQQILGGLDSLSVGELRQIATAAEAKIRDKSEGEKRALKEEMERRAADLGISIRELFDEPGQPARRGRGKAARKPEGSGVAPKYKGPDGELWSGRGRMPKWLQVAQAEGKSKDDFLIRG
;
A
#
# COMPACT_ATOMS: atom_id res chain seq x y z
N MET A 1 -27.13 -31.16 -68.00
CA MET A 1 -26.98 -30.48 -66.69
C MET A 1 -25.81 -31.13 -65.95
N PRO A 2 -24.60 -30.53 -65.94
CA PRO A 2 -23.43 -31.08 -65.26
C PRO A 2 -23.41 -30.72 -63.76
N THR A 3 -23.03 -31.69 -62.94
CA THR A 3 -22.83 -31.61 -61.50
C THR A 3 -21.61 -30.77 -61.14
N ALA A 4 -21.81 -29.78 -60.26
CA ALA A 4 -20.76 -28.86 -59.82
C ALA A 4 -19.75 -29.56 -58.89
N LYS A 5 -18.48 -29.49 -59.31
CA LYS A 5 -17.28 -29.98 -58.63
C LYS A 5 -17.02 -29.17 -57.36
N ALA A 6 -17.05 -29.83 -56.21
CA ALA A 6 -16.67 -29.24 -54.93
C ALA A 6 -15.17 -28.88 -54.94
N ALA A 7 -14.87 -27.61 -54.67
CA ALA A 7 -13.51 -27.12 -54.51
C ALA A 7 -12.91 -27.57 -53.15
N PRO A 8 -11.64 -27.96 -53.09
CA PRO A 8 -10.98 -28.27 -51.82
C PRO A 8 -10.73 -26.98 -51.03
N LYS A 9 -11.23 -26.92 -49.80
CA LYS A 9 -10.88 -25.87 -48.84
C LYS A 9 -9.37 -25.96 -48.55
N PRO A 10 -8.60 -24.86 -48.60
CA PRO A 10 -7.22 -24.89 -48.12
C PRO A 10 -7.22 -25.16 -46.61
N ARG A 11 -6.64 -26.30 -46.22
CA ARG A 11 -6.32 -26.65 -44.84
C ARG A 11 -5.28 -25.65 -44.32
N THR A 12 -5.68 -24.88 -43.31
CA THR A 12 -4.87 -24.43 -42.17
C THR A 12 -3.37 -24.63 -42.28
N ARG A 13 -2.62 -23.55 -42.49
CA ARG A 13 -1.19 -23.47 -42.20
C ARG A 13 -0.82 -22.06 -41.71
N GLU A 14 -1.50 -21.61 -40.66
CA GLU A 14 -1.12 -20.41 -39.92
C GLU A 14 -1.38 -20.67 -38.44
N THR A 15 -0.42 -21.30 -37.79
CA THR A 15 0.01 -21.07 -36.39
C THR A 15 1.19 -22.03 -36.09
N GLU A 16 2.20 -22.02 -36.95
CA GLU A 16 3.56 -22.48 -36.64
C GLU A 16 4.37 -21.26 -36.10
N ALA A 17 3.72 -20.44 -35.26
CA ALA A 17 4.25 -19.17 -34.75
C ALA A 17 4.21 -19.10 -33.21
N GLU A 18 4.38 -20.24 -32.55
CA GLU A 18 4.47 -20.32 -31.08
C GLU A 18 5.69 -21.16 -30.65
N ALA A 19 6.76 -21.10 -31.45
CA ALA A 19 7.98 -21.88 -31.25
C ALA A 19 9.21 -20.98 -31.23
N ASP A 20 9.20 -19.88 -30.46
CA ASP A 20 10.44 -19.16 -30.10
C ASP A 20 10.19 -18.09 -29.01
N ASP A 21 9.87 -18.49 -27.77
CA ASP A 21 10.29 -17.71 -26.58
C ASP A 21 10.09 -18.54 -25.29
N ALA A 22 11.19 -18.77 -24.56
CA ALA A 22 11.23 -19.28 -23.19
C ALA A 22 10.68 -20.71 -22.94
N VAL A 23 11.22 -21.35 -21.89
CA VAL A 23 10.83 -22.69 -21.44
C VAL A 23 9.29 -22.80 -21.32
N SER A 24 8.68 -23.72 -22.06
CA SER A 24 7.22 -23.94 -22.02
C SER A 24 6.76 -24.29 -20.61
N LEU A 25 5.63 -23.72 -20.16
CA LEU A 25 5.06 -23.99 -18.82
C LEU A 25 4.86 -25.48 -18.56
N GLN A 26 4.51 -26.25 -19.60
CA GLN A 26 4.36 -27.71 -19.49
C GLN A 26 5.68 -28.41 -19.16
N GLN A 27 6.81 -27.92 -19.69
CA GLN A 27 8.14 -28.46 -19.41
C GLN A 27 8.62 -28.09 -17.99
N ILE A 28 8.25 -26.90 -17.50
CA ILE A 28 8.52 -26.49 -16.11
C ILE A 28 7.71 -27.36 -15.14
N LEU A 29 6.42 -27.56 -15.43
CA LEU A 29 5.53 -28.40 -14.63
C LEU A 29 6.01 -29.86 -14.58
N GLY A 30 6.39 -30.44 -15.72
CA GLY A 30 6.94 -31.81 -15.74
C GLY A 30 8.26 -31.94 -14.97
N GLY A 31 9.07 -30.88 -14.91
CA GLY A 31 10.29 -30.85 -14.09
C GLY A 31 9.99 -30.81 -12.58
N LEU A 32 8.85 -30.26 -12.18
CA LEU A 32 8.43 -30.16 -10.78
C LEU A 32 8.00 -31.53 -10.20
N ASP A 33 7.51 -32.46 -11.03
CA ASP A 33 7.06 -33.80 -10.59
C ASP A 33 8.18 -34.66 -9.96
N SER A 34 9.43 -34.39 -10.32
CA SER A 34 10.60 -35.15 -9.82
C SER A 34 11.21 -34.55 -8.54
N LEU A 35 10.70 -33.41 -8.06
CA LEU A 35 11.24 -32.70 -6.92
C LEU A 35 10.57 -33.10 -5.62
N SER A 36 11.34 -33.02 -4.52
CA SER A 36 10.79 -33.23 -3.19
C SER A 36 9.88 -32.08 -2.75
N VAL A 37 9.04 -32.33 -1.74
CA VAL A 37 8.18 -31.31 -1.13
C VAL A 37 9.00 -30.11 -0.60
N GLY A 38 10.23 -30.35 -0.13
CA GLY A 38 11.13 -29.30 0.32
C GLY A 38 11.58 -28.38 -0.82
N GLU A 39 11.97 -28.96 -1.94
CA GLU A 39 12.39 -28.23 -3.15
C GLU A 39 11.21 -27.49 -3.80
N LEU A 40 10.04 -28.11 -3.87
CA LEU A 40 8.82 -27.46 -4.35
C LEU A 40 8.45 -26.22 -3.52
N ARG A 41 8.61 -26.28 -2.19
CA ARG A 41 8.42 -25.12 -1.31
C ARG A 41 9.43 -24.01 -1.59
N GLN A 42 10.71 -24.38 -1.80
CA GLN A 42 11.74 -23.41 -2.16
C GLN A 42 11.44 -22.73 -3.50
N ILE A 43 10.99 -23.48 -4.50
CA ILE A 43 10.59 -22.93 -5.80
C ILE A 43 9.39 -22.01 -5.65
N ALA A 44 8.39 -22.37 -4.85
CA ALA A 44 7.24 -21.49 -4.60
C ALA A 44 7.68 -20.14 -4.00
N THR A 45 8.51 -20.16 -2.96
CA THR A 45 9.04 -18.93 -2.36
C THR A 45 9.88 -18.11 -3.35
N ALA A 46 10.73 -18.77 -4.15
CA ALA A 46 11.53 -18.09 -5.17
C ALA A 46 10.66 -17.48 -6.28
N ALA A 47 9.59 -18.18 -6.70
CA ALA A 47 8.64 -17.71 -7.69
C ALA A 47 7.86 -16.48 -7.17
N GLU A 48 7.37 -16.51 -5.94
CA GLU A 48 6.71 -15.36 -5.31
C GLU A 48 7.64 -14.14 -5.23
N ALA A 49 8.88 -14.35 -4.81
CA ALA A 49 9.88 -13.28 -4.81
C ALA A 49 10.11 -12.71 -6.22
N LYS A 50 10.14 -13.58 -7.25
CA LYS A 50 10.33 -13.14 -8.64
C LYS A 50 9.12 -12.42 -9.21
N ILE A 51 7.91 -12.83 -8.84
CA ILE A 51 6.66 -12.12 -9.17
C ILE A 51 6.70 -10.72 -8.58
N ARG A 52 7.06 -10.61 -7.29
CA ARG A 52 7.16 -9.31 -6.62
C ARG A 52 8.18 -8.40 -7.30
N ASP A 53 9.38 -8.88 -7.56
CA ASP A 53 10.45 -8.14 -8.25
C ASP A 53 10.00 -7.62 -9.62
N LYS A 54 9.42 -8.50 -10.45
CA LYS A 54 8.88 -8.11 -11.77
C LYS A 54 7.77 -7.07 -11.63
N SER A 55 6.79 -7.30 -10.75
CA SER A 55 5.69 -6.37 -10.53
C SER A 55 6.14 -5.02 -9.96
N GLU A 56 7.16 -4.97 -9.09
CA GLU A 56 7.73 -3.71 -8.60
C GLU A 56 8.47 -2.96 -9.72
N GLY A 57 9.19 -3.68 -10.59
CA GLY A 57 9.79 -3.11 -11.80
C GLY A 57 8.75 -2.52 -12.75
N GLU A 58 7.69 -3.27 -13.05
CA GLU A 58 6.58 -2.82 -13.91
C GLU A 58 5.85 -1.61 -13.32
N LYS A 59 5.58 -1.61 -12.00
CA LYS A 59 4.99 -0.46 -11.30
C LYS A 59 5.88 0.77 -11.37
N ARG A 60 7.19 0.59 -11.22
CA ARG A 60 8.16 1.70 -11.29
C ARG A 60 8.22 2.27 -12.70
N ALA A 61 8.28 1.42 -13.72
CA ALA A 61 8.26 1.85 -15.11
C ALA A 61 6.96 2.61 -15.45
N LEU A 62 5.81 2.10 -14.99
CA LEU A 62 4.53 2.79 -15.14
C LEU A 62 4.51 4.15 -14.44
N LYS A 63 5.03 4.22 -13.21
CA LYS A 63 5.12 5.48 -12.45
C LYS A 63 5.97 6.50 -13.20
N GLU A 64 7.13 6.10 -13.70
CA GLU A 64 8.04 6.98 -14.44
C GLU A 64 7.40 7.49 -15.74
N GLU A 65 6.71 6.62 -16.49
CA GLU A 65 5.95 7.02 -17.68
C GLU A 65 4.84 8.02 -17.33
N MET A 66 4.07 7.77 -16.26
CA MET A 66 3.06 8.71 -15.79
C MET A 66 3.68 10.04 -15.34
N GLU A 67 4.83 10.01 -14.66
CA GLU A 67 5.51 11.22 -14.16
C GLU A 67 6.02 12.06 -15.33
N ARG A 68 6.59 11.40 -16.34
CA ARG A 68 7.06 12.05 -17.56
C ARG A 68 5.92 12.74 -18.30
N ARG A 69 4.77 12.08 -18.47
CA ARG A 69 3.59 12.66 -19.13
C ARG A 69 2.98 13.80 -18.33
N ALA A 70 2.94 13.68 -17.00
CA ALA A 70 2.46 14.76 -16.13
C ALA A 70 3.39 15.98 -16.21
N ALA A 71 4.71 15.74 -16.17
CA ALA A 71 5.72 16.79 -16.29
C ALA A 71 5.71 17.52 -17.64
N ASP A 72 5.41 16.82 -18.74
CA ASP A 72 5.21 17.44 -20.07
C ASP A 72 4.09 18.48 -20.06
N LEU A 73 3.04 18.23 -19.27
CA LEU A 73 1.93 19.15 -19.04
C LEU A 73 2.18 20.14 -17.90
N GLY A 74 3.36 20.10 -17.26
CA GLY A 74 3.72 20.94 -16.13
C GLY A 74 2.96 20.63 -14.83
N ILE A 75 2.37 19.43 -14.72
CA ILE A 75 1.53 18.99 -13.60
C ILE A 75 2.26 17.87 -12.87
N SER A 76 2.24 17.84 -11.54
CA SER A 76 2.75 16.68 -10.80
C SER A 76 1.71 15.56 -10.75
N ILE A 77 2.13 14.29 -10.68
CA ILE A 77 1.20 13.17 -10.46
C ILE A 77 0.30 13.41 -9.23
N ARG A 78 0.83 14.02 -8.16
CA ARG A 78 0.03 14.32 -6.97
C ARG A 78 -1.15 15.22 -7.29
N GLU A 79 -0.97 16.22 -8.16
CA GLU A 79 -2.05 17.12 -8.59
C GLU A 79 -3.12 16.42 -9.45
N LEU A 80 -2.80 15.30 -10.12
CA LEU A 80 -3.79 14.47 -10.81
C LEU A 80 -4.69 13.68 -9.82
N PHE A 81 -4.19 13.40 -8.62
CA PHE A 81 -4.90 12.65 -7.58
C PHE A 81 -5.40 13.52 -6.42
N ASP A 82 -4.95 14.78 -6.32
CA ASP A 82 -5.51 15.80 -5.45
C ASP A 82 -6.77 16.36 -6.12
N GLU A 83 -7.92 15.78 -5.80
CA GLU A 83 -9.22 16.37 -6.13
C GLU A 83 -9.33 17.78 -5.50
N PRO A 84 -9.70 18.84 -6.25
CA PRO A 84 -9.94 20.15 -5.67
C PRO A 84 -11.16 20.08 -4.74
N GLY A 85 -10.90 19.89 -3.44
CA GLY A 85 -11.93 19.78 -2.41
C GLY A 85 -11.64 18.76 -1.31
N GLN A 86 -10.64 17.89 -1.47
CA GLN A 86 -10.25 16.96 -0.41
C GLN A 86 -9.03 17.53 0.34
N PRO A 87 -9.13 17.87 1.65
CA PRO A 87 -7.98 18.38 2.36
C PRO A 87 -6.92 17.29 2.40
N ALA A 88 -5.80 17.54 1.70
CA ALA A 88 -4.61 16.71 1.73
C ALA A 88 -4.36 16.27 3.18
N ARG A 89 -4.45 14.96 3.42
CA ARG A 89 -3.99 14.35 4.68
C ARG A 89 -2.47 14.43 4.67
N ARG A 90 -1.96 15.65 4.82
CA ARG A 90 -0.58 15.92 5.21
C ARG A 90 -0.33 15.07 6.45
N GLY A 91 0.52 14.06 6.28
CA GLY A 91 1.01 13.25 7.37
C GLY A 91 1.40 14.18 8.52
N ARG A 92 0.89 13.87 9.71
CA ARG A 92 1.19 14.58 10.96
C ARG A 92 2.66 14.38 11.30
N GLY A 93 3.52 15.15 10.65
CA GLY A 93 4.87 15.44 11.11
C GLY A 93 4.85 16.75 11.85
N LYS A 94 4.70 16.68 13.18
CA LYS A 94 4.95 17.74 14.18
C LYS A 94 4.52 19.16 13.79
N ALA A 95 3.23 19.43 13.80
CA ALA A 95 2.73 20.77 14.11
C ALA A 95 2.14 20.73 15.52
N ALA A 96 2.98 21.08 16.50
CA ALA A 96 2.48 21.59 17.75
C ALA A 96 1.71 22.88 17.43
N ARG A 97 0.39 22.90 17.62
CA ARG A 97 -0.42 24.04 18.11
C ARG A 97 -1.91 23.67 18.11
N LYS A 98 -2.44 23.61 19.34
CA LYS A 98 -3.83 23.78 19.84
C LYS A 98 -5.01 23.40 18.94
N PRO A 99 -5.91 22.50 19.39
CA PRO A 99 -7.32 22.61 19.06
C PRO A 99 -7.98 23.63 20.01
N GLU A 100 -8.15 24.84 19.50
CA GLU A 100 -9.19 25.76 19.96
C GLU A 100 -10.54 25.26 19.41
N GLY A 101 -11.55 25.15 20.29
CA GLY A 101 -12.93 24.88 19.88
C GLY A 101 -13.36 23.41 19.90
N SER A 102 -13.66 22.89 21.11
CA SER A 102 -14.56 21.75 21.45
C SER A 102 -14.12 20.98 22.71
N GLY A 103 -13.04 21.41 23.36
CA GLY A 103 -12.55 20.78 24.59
C GLY A 103 -13.32 21.27 25.82
N VAL A 104 -13.96 20.35 26.54
CA VAL A 104 -14.34 20.54 27.94
C VAL A 104 -13.17 21.18 28.69
N ALA A 105 -13.44 22.23 29.47
CA ALA A 105 -12.41 22.95 30.22
C ALA A 105 -11.47 21.97 30.94
N PRO A 106 -10.14 22.13 30.81
CA PRO A 106 -9.20 21.26 31.49
C PRO A 106 -9.44 21.36 32.99
N LYS A 107 -9.61 20.20 33.63
CA LYS A 107 -9.90 20.08 35.06
C LYS A 107 -8.63 19.84 35.87
N TYR A 108 -7.57 19.33 35.22
CA TYR A 108 -6.30 19.03 35.84
C TYR A 108 -5.13 19.66 35.06
N LYS A 109 -4.10 20.11 35.78
CA LYS A 109 -2.84 20.68 35.24
C LYS A 109 -1.63 19.97 35.84
N GLY A 110 -0.77 19.44 34.98
CA GLY A 110 0.49 18.81 35.36
C GLY A 110 1.62 19.81 35.68
N PRO A 111 2.76 19.31 36.21
CA PRO A 111 3.89 20.14 36.61
C PRO A 111 4.51 20.93 35.45
N ASP A 112 4.56 20.34 34.26
CA ASP A 112 5.10 20.96 33.03
C ASP A 112 4.06 21.78 32.24
N GLY A 113 2.90 22.07 32.84
CA GLY A 113 1.82 22.85 32.21
C GLY A 113 0.91 22.05 31.28
N GLU A 114 0.98 20.72 31.33
CA GLU A 114 0.08 19.83 30.60
C GLU A 114 -1.35 19.90 31.16
N LEU A 115 -2.36 19.91 30.29
CA LEU A 115 -3.76 20.10 30.70
C LEU A 115 -4.59 18.85 30.37
N TRP A 116 -5.42 18.41 31.32
CA TRP A 116 -6.31 17.25 31.13
C TRP A 116 -7.71 17.55 31.64
N SER A 117 -8.73 17.25 30.82
CA SER A 117 -10.15 17.50 31.14
C SER A 117 -10.76 16.45 32.08
N GLY A 118 -10.02 15.40 32.45
CA GLY A 118 -10.55 14.27 33.24
C GLY A 118 -11.40 13.29 32.43
N ARG A 119 -11.45 13.44 31.11
CA ARG A 119 -12.24 12.60 30.19
C ARG A 119 -11.30 11.95 29.16
N GLY A 120 -11.56 10.68 28.84
CA GLY A 120 -10.71 9.90 27.93
C GLY A 120 -9.48 9.29 28.61
N ARG A 121 -8.48 8.90 27.81
CA ARG A 121 -7.25 8.24 28.27
C ARG A 121 -6.48 9.15 29.23
N MET A 122 -6.13 8.62 30.40
CA MET A 122 -5.34 9.35 31.40
C MET A 122 -3.93 9.64 30.86
N PRO A 123 -3.42 10.87 30.97
CA PRO A 123 -2.11 11.24 30.43
C PRO A 123 -0.98 10.60 31.26
N LYS A 124 0.18 10.45 30.62
CA LYS A 124 1.33 9.73 31.22
C LYS A 124 1.84 10.40 32.50
N TRP A 125 1.86 11.73 32.56
CA TRP A 125 2.28 12.47 33.75
C TRP A 125 1.39 12.19 34.96
N LEU A 126 0.08 12.03 34.77
CA LEU A 126 -0.85 11.74 35.86
C LEU A 126 -0.75 10.28 36.32
N GLN A 127 -0.48 9.35 35.39
CA GLN A 127 -0.18 7.95 35.73
C GLN A 127 1.12 7.84 36.55
N VAL A 128 2.15 8.59 36.16
CA VAL A 128 3.43 8.63 36.90
C VAL A 128 3.22 9.26 38.27
N ALA A 129 2.53 10.40 38.35
CA ALA A 129 2.24 11.04 39.64
C ALA A 129 1.43 10.14 40.59
N GLN A 130 0.45 9.41 40.06
CA GLN A 130 -0.29 8.42 40.83
C GLN A 130 0.58 7.24 41.29
N ALA A 131 1.51 6.77 40.44
CA ALA A 131 2.49 5.75 40.81
C ALA A 131 3.49 6.24 41.89
N GLU A 132 3.80 7.54 41.89
CA GLU A 132 4.60 8.20 42.94
C GLU A 132 3.81 8.48 44.23
N GLY A 133 2.56 8.04 44.32
CA GLY A 133 1.71 8.21 45.52
C GLY A 133 0.98 9.56 45.60
N LYS A 134 1.02 10.38 44.56
CA LYS A 134 0.28 11.66 44.51
C LYS A 134 -1.16 11.43 44.05
N SER A 135 -2.11 12.09 44.70
CA SER A 135 -3.51 12.02 44.27
C SER A 135 -3.74 12.85 43.01
N LYS A 136 -4.66 12.40 42.16
CA LYS A 136 -5.14 13.17 41.01
C LYS A 136 -5.69 14.55 41.40
N ASP A 137 -6.24 14.66 42.61
CA ASP A 137 -6.83 15.88 43.15
C ASP A 137 -5.78 16.97 43.40
N ASP A 138 -4.51 16.62 43.56
CA ASP A 138 -3.40 17.57 43.72
C ASP A 138 -3.16 18.39 42.44
N PHE A 139 -3.46 17.77 41.29
CA PHE A 139 -3.34 18.39 39.98
C PHE A 139 -4.62 19.09 39.55
N LEU A 140 -5.64 19.17 40.41
CA LEU A 140 -6.91 19.80 40.07
C LEU A 140 -6.70 21.31 39.92
N ILE A 141 -7.11 21.85 38.76
CA ILE A 141 -7.17 23.30 38.56
C ILE A 141 -8.34 23.79 39.43
N ARG A 142 -8.02 24.37 40.59
CA ARG A 142 -8.99 25.15 41.36
C ARG A 142 -9.27 26.41 40.54
N GLY A 143 -10.50 26.51 40.04
CA GLY A 143 -11.03 27.72 39.42
C GLY A 143 -11.25 28.82 40.45
#